data_AF-A0A1Z2WX07-F1
#
_entry.id   AF-A0A1Z2WX07-F1
#
_cell.length_a   1.000
_cell.length_b   1.000
_cell.length_c   1.000
_cell.angle_alpha   90.00
_cell.angle_beta   90.00
_cell.angle_gamma   90.00
#
_symmetry.space_group_name_H-M   'P 1'
#
loop_
_entity.id
_entity.type
_entity.pdbx_description
1 polymer ?
#
loop_
_entity_poly.entity_id
_entity_poly.type
_entity_poly.pdbx_seq_one_letter_code
_entity_poly.pdbx_strand_id
1 'polypeptide(L)'
;LGICLILQTITGLFLAMHYTSDTLTAFSSVAHICRDVNYGWLIRYLHANGASMFFMCLFLHVGRGMYYGSYLYKETWNIGVILLLAAMATAFVGYVLPWGQMSFWGAA
;
A
#
# COMPACT_ATOMS: atom_id res chain seq x y z
N LEU A 1 2.51 11.39 4.90
CA LEU A 1 3.37 10.69 3.92
C LEU A 1 4.49 9.90 4.60
N GLY A 2 5.49 10.53 5.25
CA GLY A 2 6.55 9.78 5.93
C GLY A 2 6.05 8.79 7.00
N ILE A 3 5.11 9.22 7.86
CA ILE A 3 4.45 8.34 8.84
C ILE A 3 3.66 7.21 8.15
N CYS A 4 2.93 7.52 7.07
CA CYS A 4 2.21 6.51 6.29
C CYS A 4 3.16 5.45 5.74
N LEU A 5 4.33 5.86 5.23
CA LEU A 5 5.36 4.94 4.74
C LEU A 5 5.89 4.05 5.86
N ILE A 6 6.25 4.61 7.01
CA ILE A 6 6.72 3.83 8.17
C ILE A 6 5.65 2.83 8.62
N LEU A 7 4.40 3.26 8.73
CA LEU A 7 3.27 2.40 9.09
C LEU A 7 3.11 1.24 8.09
N GLN A 8 3.12 1.53 6.79
CA GLN A 8 3.00 0.50 5.74
C GLN A 8 4.18 -0.47 5.76
N THR A 9 5.41 0.01 5.98
CA THR A 9 6.60 -0.85 6.07
C THR A 9 6.52 -1.79 7.27
N ILE A 10 6.18 -1.26 8.45
CA ILE A 10 6.08 -2.08 9.67
C ILE A 10 4.95 -3.10 9.52
N THR A 11 3.73 -2.65 9.23
CA THR A 11 2.58 -3.57 9.09
C THR A 11 2.78 -4.57 7.96
N GLY A 12 3.36 -4.15 6.83
CA GLY A 12 3.68 -5.01 5.70
C GLY A 12 4.71 -6.08 6.03
N LEU A 13 5.76 -5.74 6.79
CA LEU A 13 6.76 -6.69 7.25
C LEU A 13 6.14 -7.77 8.15
N PHE A 14 5.30 -7.38 9.11
CA PHE A 14 4.59 -8.35 9.96
C PHE A 14 3.64 -9.26 9.16
N LEU A 15 2.94 -8.73 8.16
CA LEU A 15 2.10 -9.54 7.28
C LEU A 15 2.95 -10.52 6.44
N ALA A 16 4.10 -10.07 5.92
CA ALA A 16 4.99 -10.89 5.11
C ALA A 16 5.56 -12.09 5.88
N MET A 17 5.73 -12.01 7.21
CA MET A 17 6.17 -13.14 8.03
C MET A 17 5.18 -14.32 8.07
N HIS A 18 3.91 -14.07 7.70
CA HIS A 18 2.84 -15.07 7.74
C HIS A 18 2.21 -15.36 6.37
N TYR A 19 2.60 -14.61 5.33
CA TYR A 19 2.03 -14.73 3.98
C TYR A 19 2.83 -15.73 3.14
N THR A 20 2.13 -16.49 2.29
CA THR A 20 2.73 -17.37 1.28
C THR A 20 2.33 -16.92 -0.11
N SER A 21 3.29 -16.83 -1.03
CA SER A 21 3.06 -16.30 -2.39
C SER A 21 2.61 -17.34 -3.42
N ASP A 22 2.42 -18.60 -3.01
CA ASP A 22 1.95 -19.65 -3.91
C ASP A 22 0.44 -19.52 -4.16
N THR A 23 0.02 -19.62 -5.42
CA THR A 23 -1.39 -19.38 -5.82
C THR A 23 -2.40 -20.30 -5.12
N LEU A 24 -2.00 -21.51 -4.70
CA LEU A 24 -2.86 -22.45 -3.98
C LEU A 24 -3.05 -22.06 -2.51
N THR A 25 -2.14 -21.25 -1.96
CA THR A 25 -2.10 -20.91 -0.52
C THR A 25 -2.16 -19.40 -0.22
N ALA A 26 -2.05 -18.53 -1.22
CA ALA A 26 -2.04 -17.08 -1.03
C ALA A 26 -3.32 -16.57 -0.33
N PHE A 27 -4.49 -16.99 -0.80
CA PHE A 27 -5.75 -16.59 -0.19
C PHE A 27 -5.93 -17.17 1.23
N SER A 28 -5.59 -18.44 1.42
CA SER A 28 -5.72 -19.11 2.72
C SER A 28 -4.72 -18.60 3.76
N SER A 29 -3.51 -18.18 3.36
CA SER A 29 -2.54 -17.55 4.27
C SER A 29 -3.02 -16.18 4.77
N VAL A 30 -3.65 -15.36 3.91
CA VAL A 30 -4.29 -14.11 4.36
C VAL A 30 -5.46 -14.36 5.29
N ALA A 31 -6.25 -15.42 5.04
CA ALA A 31 -7.32 -15.84 5.92
C ALA A 31 -6.79 -16.30 7.30
N HIS A 32 -5.70 -17.07 7.33
CA HIS A 32 -5.01 -17.51 8.54
C HIS A 32 -4.48 -16.31 9.34
N ILE A 33 -3.85 -15.32 8.69
CA ILE A 33 -3.43 -14.07 9.35
C ILE A 33 -4.60 -13.41 10.09
N CYS A 34 -5.77 -13.34 9.48
CA CYS A 34 -6.91 -12.65 10.09
C CYS A 34 -7.56 -13.44 11.23
N ARG A 35 -7.49 -14.78 11.21
CA ARG A 35 -8.24 -15.64 12.13
C ARG A 35 -7.40 -16.21 13.27
N ASP A 36 -6.14 -16.54 12.98
CA ASP A 36 -5.34 -17.41 13.85
C ASP A 36 -4.06 -16.73 14.35
N VAL A 37 -3.61 -15.64 13.71
CA VAL A 37 -2.48 -14.83 14.19
C VAL A 37 -2.97 -13.80 15.21
N ASN A 38 -2.29 -13.71 16.35
CA ASN A 38 -2.58 -12.73 17.40
C ASN A 38 -2.58 -11.30 16.83
N TYR A 39 -3.72 -10.61 16.95
CA TYR A 39 -3.95 -9.28 16.37
C TYR A 39 -3.73 -9.17 14.85
N GLY A 40 -3.65 -10.29 14.12
CA GLY A 40 -3.38 -10.29 12.69
C GLY A 40 -4.48 -9.61 11.88
N TRP A 41 -5.75 -9.71 12.30
CA TRP A 41 -6.85 -8.95 11.71
C TRP A 41 -6.60 -7.43 11.79
N LEU A 42 -6.16 -6.93 12.94
CA LEU A 42 -5.92 -5.51 13.16
C LEU A 42 -4.78 -5.03 12.26
N ILE A 43 -3.66 -5.78 12.23
CA ILE A 43 -2.52 -5.46 11.38
C ILE A 43 -2.92 -5.49 9.90
N ARG A 44 -3.71 -6.48 9.47
CA ARG A 44 -4.16 -6.60 8.07
C ARG A 44 -5.03 -5.44 7.63
N TYR A 45 -6.01 -5.06 8.45
CA TYR A 45 -6.90 -3.94 8.14
C TYR A 45 -6.20 -2.59 8.29
N LEU A 46 -5.26 -2.46 9.22
CA LEU A 46 -4.41 -1.26 9.34
C LEU A 46 -3.56 -1.08 8.08
N HIS A 47 -2.95 -2.15 7.56
CA HIS A 47 -2.18 -2.10 6.31
C HIS A 47 -3.07 -1.80 5.08
N ALA A 48 -4.28 -2.38 5.02
CA ALA A 48 -5.21 -2.15 3.93
C ALA A 48 -5.71 -0.69 3.89
N ASN A 49 -6.25 -0.20 5.01
CA ASN A 49 -6.77 1.16 5.10
C ASN A 49 -5.63 2.20 5.11
N GLY A 50 -4.46 1.83 5.63
CA GLY A 50 -3.25 2.64 5.59
C GLY A 50 -2.81 2.95 4.16
N ALA A 51 -3.00 2.03 3.21
CA ALA A 51 -2.78 2.30 1.79
C ALA A 51 -3.72 3.40 1.27
N SER A 52 -5.03 3.33 1.57
CA SER A 52 -5.99 4.39 1.18
C SER A 52 -5.65 5.74 1.82
N MET A 53 -5.26 5.76 3.10
CA MET A 53 -4.81 6.98 3.78
C MET A 53 -3.55 7.55 3.14
N PHE A 54 -2.62 6.69 2.69
CA PHE A 54 -1.42 7.10 1.96
C PHE A 54 -1.82 7.86 0.69
N PHE A 55 -2.70 7.30 -0.14
CA PHE A 55 -3.15 7.97 -1.37
C PHE A 55 -3.93 9.26 -1.11
N MET A 56 -4.78 9.30 -0.09
CA MET A 56 -5.42 10.53 0.34
C MET A 56 -4.37 11.62 0.67
N CYS A 57 -3.36 11.26 1.46
CA CYS A 57 -2.24 12.16 1.78
C CYS A 57 -1.43 12.58 0.54
N LEU A 58 -1.22 11.67 -0.42
CA LEU A 58 -0.50 11.97 -1.67
C LEU A 58 -1.27 12.99 -2.50
N PHE A 59 -2.57 12.77 -2.72
CA PHE A 59 -3.39 13.68 -3.50
C PHE A 59 -3.49 15.07 -2.84
N LEU A 60 -3.66 15.13 -1.52
CA LEU A 60 -3.60 16.40 -0.79
C LEU A 60 -2.23 17.08 -0.91
N HIS A 61 -1.13 16.31 -0.83
CA HIS A 61 0.22 16.85 -0.97
C HIS A 61 0.48 17.42 -2.38
N VAL A 62 0.07 16.71 -3.43
CA VAL A 62 0.16 17.15 -4.82
C VAL A 62 -0.74 18.38 -5.04
N GLY A 63 -1.99 18.33 -4.56
CA GLY A 63 -2.94 19.45 -4.65
C GLY A 63 -2.42 20.72 -3.99
N ARG A 64 -1.84 20.61 -2.78
CA ARG A 64 -1.15 21.72 -2.11
C ARG A 64 -0.01 22.25 -2.99
N GLY A 65 0.80 21.37 -3.56
CA GLY A 65 1.93 21.74 -4.40
C GLY A 65 1.52 22.50 -5.65
N MET A 66 0.39 22.15 -6.26
CA MET A 66 -0.18 22.89 -7.39
C MET A 66 -0.73 24.25 -6.94
N TYR A 67 -1.51 24.29 -5.87
CA TYR A 67 -2.16 25.51 -5.39
C TYR A 67 -1.15 26.61 -5.01
N TYR A 68 -0.03 26.25 -4.37
CA TYR A 68 1.00 27.20 -3.95
C TYR A 68 2.18 27.32 -4.93
N GLY A 69 2.09 26.77 -6.15
CA GLY A 69 3.18 26.87 -7.13
C GLY A 69 4.47 26.13 -6.74
N SER A 70 4.41 25.18 -5.80
CA SER A 70 5.60 24.44 -5.34
C SER A 70 6.21 23.55 -6.44
N TYR A 71 5.50 23.28 -7.53
CA TYR A 71 6.04 22.61 -8.71
C TYR A 71 7.16 23.39 -9.42
N LEU A 72 7.34 24.69 -9.09
CA LEU A 72 8.47 25.48 -9.58
C LEU A 72 9.83 24.98 -9.03
N TYR A 73 9.84 24.27 -7.90
CA TYR A 73 11.01 23.52 -7.42
C TYR A 73 11.19 22.23 -8.23
N LYS A 74 11.65 22.38 -9.48
CA LYS A 74 11.62 21.33 -10.51
C LYS A 74 12.22 19.99 -10.06
N GLU A 75 13.41 20.00 -9.45
CA GLU A 75 14.05 18.76 -8.99
C GLU A 75 13.21 18.04 -7.93
N THR A 76 12.73 18.79 -6.93
CA THR A 76 11.86 18.24 -5.87
C THR A 76 10.53 17.75 -6.44
N TRP A 77 9.95 18.48 -7.39
CA TRP A 77 8.70 18.11 -8.04
C TRP A 77 8.85 16.83 -8.87
N ASN A 78 9.91 16.73 -9.67
CA ASN A 78 10.18 15.55 -10.49
C ASN A 78 10.42 14.31 -9.63
N ILE A 79 11.17 14.43 -8.51
CA ILE A 79 11.30 13.34 -7.53
C ILE A 79 9.93 12.99 -6.93
N GLY A 80 9.10 13.99 -6.61
CA GLY A 80 7.73 13.78 -6.14
C GLY A 80 6.86 12.99 -7.12
N VAL A 81 6.97 13.27 -8.42
CA VAL A 81 6.28 12.50 -9.47
C VAL A 81 6.77 11.05 -9.52
N ILE A 82 8.08 10.82 -9.45
CA ILE A 82 8.65 9.47 -9.40
C ILE A 82 8.13 8.71 -8.16
N LEU A 83 8.11 9.38 -7.00
CA LEU A 83 7.59 8.79 -5.75
C LEU A 83 6.10 8.45 -5.85
N LEU A 84 5.29 9.30 -6.51
CA LEU A 84 3.89 9.02 -6.76
C LEU A 84 3.72 7.76 -7.62
N LEU A 85 4.44 7.66 -8.74
CA LEU A 85 4.37 6.49 -9.63
C LEU A 85 4.87 5.22 -8.92
N ALA A 86 5.93 5.31 -8.13
CA ALA A 86 6.43 4.19 -7.33
C ALA A 86 5.40 3.73 -6.29
N ALA A 87 4.71 4.65 -5.63
CA ALA A 87 3.63 4.32 -4.69
C ALA A 87 2.43 3.66 -5.40
N MET A 88 2.06 4.12 -6.60
CA MET A 88 1.03 3.50 -7.44
C MET A 88 1.38 2.06 -7.81
N ALA A 89 2.60 1.84 -8.32
CA ALA A 89 3.07 0.49 -8.66
C ALA A 89 3.08 -0.43 -7.43
N THR A 90 3.58 0.07 -6.29
CA THR A 90 3.64 -0.71 -5.04
C THR A 90 2.25 -1.11 -4.55
N ALA A 91 1.30 -0.17 -4.53
CA ALA A 91 -0.06 -0.44 -4.08
C ALA A 91 -0.83 -1.36 -5.03
N PHE A 92 -0.61 -1.22 -6.33
CA PHE A 92 -1.17 -2.12 -7.33
C PHE A 92 -0.70 -3.56 -7.09
N VAL A 93 0.62 -3.79 -7.03
CA VAL A 93 1.17 -5.14 -6.78
C VAL A 93 0.71 -5.68 -5.42
N GLY A 94 0.67 -4.83 -4.38
CA GLY A 94 0.15 -5.20 -3.06
C GLY A 94 -1.32 -5.63 -3.06
N TYR A 95 -2.15 -5.06 -3.93
CA TYR A 95 -3.55 -5.44 -4.08
C TYR A 95 -3.74 -6.83 -4.71
N VAL A 96 -2.76 -7.30 -5.49
CA VAL A 96 -2.80 -8.62 -6.15
C VAL A 96 -2.51 -9.76 -5.17
N LEU A 97 -1.69 -9.50 -4.13
CA LEU A 97 -1.20 -10.54 -3.20
C LEU A 97 -2.29 -11.40 -2.53
N PRO A 98 -3.45 -10.87 -2.07
CA PRO A 98 -4.46 -11.71 -1.43
C PRO A 98 -5.13 -12.73 -2.36
N TRP A 99 -4.93 -12.62 -3.69
CA TRP A 99 -5.42 -13.56 -4.69
C TRP A 99 -6.95 -13.79 -4.65
N GLY A 100 -7.71 -12.75 -4.33
CA GLY A 100 -9.18 -12.75 -4.46
C GLY A 100 -9.64 -12.47 -5.89
N GLN A 101 -10.96 -12.54 -6.12
CA GLN A 101 -11.54 -12.28 -7.45
C GLN A 101 -11.12 -10.92 -8.03
N MET A 102 -11.28 -9.84 -7.26
CA MET A 102 -10.89 -8.50 -7.71
C MET A 102 -9.37 -8.36 -7.89
N SER A 103 -8.58 -9.04 -7.07
CA SER A 103 -7.12 -9.08 -7.21
C SER A 103 -6.69 -9.73 -8.54
N PHE A 104 -7.32 -10.86 -8.89
CA PHE A 104 -7.03 -11.60 -10.11
C PHE A 104 -7.48 -10.83 -11.36
N TRP A 105 -8.76 -10.44 -11.42
CA TRP A 105 -9.31 -9.73 -12.57
C TRP A 105 -8.75 -8.33 -12.74
N GLY A 106 -8.32 -7.68 -11.65
CA GLY A 106 -7.66 -6.38 -11.73
C GLY A 106 -6.19 -6.45 -12.15
N ALA A 107 -5.57 -7.62 -12.13
CA ALA A 107 -4.18 -7.84 -12.55
C ALA A 107 -4.04 -8.29 -14.01
N ALA A 108 -5.11 -8.85 -14.58
CA ALA A 108 -5.21 -9.28 -15.98
C ALA A 108 -5.43 -8.08 -16.92
#